data_AF-A0A7C7RJ45-F1
#
_entry.id   AF-A0A7C7RJ45-F1
#
_cell.length_a   1.000
_cell.length_b   1.000
_cell.length_c   1.000
_cell.angle_alpha   90.00
_cell.angle_beta   90.00
_cell.angle_gamma   90.00
#
_symmetry.space_group_name_H-M   'P 1'
#
loop_
_entity.id
_entity.type
_entity.pdbx_description
1 polymer ?
#
loop_
_entity_poly.entity_id
_entity_poly.type
_entity_poly.pdbx_seq_one_letter_code
_entity_poly.pdbx_strand_id
1 'polypeptide(L)'
;MALGVIPRLEEITIEGFKETFRKIVKLKESSGITAILNNPKDLFERAKLYGTRYKNGSWGWASNIWHRSASGSVVIEKNSKLKKEHKILMLRVLEHILAQGPLIQVDAVLGKPGTKAEMHCRLYCDPQFPDIAYRWSQLCFPGDPNIEPDVELFCIPHYLGNPVIPETGKMLRVLRFPHHNYSIVTCSS
;
A
#
# COMPACT_ATOMS: atom_id res chain seq x y z
N MET A 1 28.53 -11.17 -8.64
CA MET A 1 27.98 -9.85 -8.24
C MET A 1 26.47 -9.95 -8.29
N ALA A 2 25.80 -10.10 -7.14
CA ALA A 2 24.35 -10.10 -7.09
C ALA A 2 23.87 -8.65 -7.29
N LEU A 3 23.38 -8.33 -8.48
CA LEU A 3 22.57 -7.13 -8.70
C LEU A 3 21.34 -7.28 -7.80
N GLY A 4 21.20 -6.40 -6.81
CA GLY A 4 20.11 -6.46 -5.84
C GLY A 4 18.74 -6.36 -6.52
N VAL A 5 17.74 -7.06 -5.98
CA VAL A 5 16.34 -6.94 -6.44
C VAL A 5 15.85 -5.49 -6.35
N ILE A 6 16.37 -4.72 -5.40
CA ILE A 6 16.08 -3.31 -5.21
C ILE A 6 17.00 -2.46 -6.11
N PRO A 7 16.45 -1.56 -6.94
CA PRO A 7 17.24 -0.67 -7.79
C PRO A 7 17.98 0.39 -6.96
N ARG A 8 19.00 1.00 -7.56
CA ARG A 8 19.63 2.18 -6.95
C ARG A 8 18.66 3.36 -6.95
N LEU A 9 18.86 4.32 -6.05
CA LEU A 9 17.96 5.45 -5.87
C LEU A 9 17.73 6.23 -7.18
N GLU A 10 18.78 6.38 -7.99
CA GLU A 10 18.76 7.15 -9.23
C GLU A 10 17.91 6.46 -10.32
N GLU A 11 17.86 5.13 -10.27
CA GLU A 11 17.19 4.23 -11.22
C GLU A 11 15.69 4.08 -10.93
N ILE A 12 15.21 4.58 -9.78
CA ILE A 12 13.79 4.50 -9.43
C ILE A 12 12.94 5.32 -10.42
N THR A 13 11.98 4.62 -11.01
CA THR A 13 10.90 5.16 -11.84
C THR A 13 9.55 4.74 -11.27
N ILE A 14 8.47 5.37 -11.73
CA ILE A 14 7.09 5.08 -11.32
C ILE A 14 6.71 3.64 -11.72
N GLU A 15 6.99 3.24 -12.96
CA GLU A 15 6.76 1.89 -13.47
C GLU A 15 7.69 0.87 -12.80
N GLY A 16 8.96 1.25 -12.64
CA GLY A 16 10.00 0.41 -12.04
C GLY A 16 9.69 0.03 -10.59
N PHE A 17 8.90 0.82 -9.87
CA PHE A 17 8.39 0.43 -8.55
C PHE A 17 7.57 -0.85 -8.60
N LYS A 18 6.58 -0.93 -9.49
CA LYS A 18 5.70 -2.11 -9.62
C LYS A 18 6.47 -3.32 -10.14
N GLU A 19 7.38 -3.10 -11.08
CA GLU A 19 8.27 -4.16 -11.57
C GLU A 19 9.15 -4.71 -10.46
N THR A 20 9.73 -3.84 -9.64
CA THR A 20 10.56 -4.23 -8.50
C THR A 20 9.73 -4.98 -7.46
N PHE A 21 8.51 -4.50 -7.15
CA PHE A 21 7.59 -5.20 -6.27
C PHE A 21 7.30 -6.64 -6.75
N ARG A 22 6.99 -6.83 -8.04
CA ARG A 22 6.79 -8.18 -8.62
C ARG A 22 8.04 -9.04 -8.53
N LYS A 23 9.23 -8.47 -8.72
CA LYS A 23 10.52 -9.17 -8.53
C LYS A 23 10.73 -9.59 -7.07
N ILE A 24 10.35 -8.74 -6.11
CA ILE A 24 10.38 -9.09 -4.67
C ILE A 24 9.46 -10.26 -4.38
N VAL A 25 8.20 -10.21 -4.85
CA VAL A 25 7.22 -11.29 -4.68
C VAL A 25 7.78 -12.59 -5.24
N LYS A 26 8.25 -12.59 -6.49
CA LYS A 26 8.84 -13.76 -7.14
C LYS A 26 10.05 -14.30 -6.37
N LEU A 27 10.94 -13.43 -5.89
CA LEU A 27 12.12 -13.82 -5.12
C LEU A 27 11.71 -14.52 -3.82
N LYS A 28 10.76 -13.95 -3.08
CA LYS A 28 10.26 -14.54 -1.83
C LYS A 28 9.65 -15.91 -2.10
N GLU A 29 8.76 -16.02 -3.07
CA GLU A 29 8.08 -17.27 -3.42
C GLU A 29 9.06 -18.34 -3.91
N SER A 30 10.03 -17.99 -4.77
CA SER A 30 11.08 -18.93 -5.20
C SER A 30 11.98 -19.39 -4.07
N SER A 31 12.03 -18.63 -2.98
CA SER A 31 12.78 -18.96 -1.75
C SER A 31 11.92 -19.70 -0.72
N GLY A 32 10.68 -20.10 -1.06
CA GLY A 32 9.76 -20.78 -0.14
C GLY A 32 9.12 -19.85 0.90
N ILE A 33 9.20 -18.53 0.73
CA ILE A 33 8.61 -17.53 1.61
C ILE A 33 7.29 -17.05 1.02
N THR A 34 6.21 -17.13 1.79
CA THR A 34 4.93 -16.54 1.39
C THR A 34 5.09 -15.02 1.26
N ALA A 35 4.87 -14.49 0.06
CA ALA A 35 5.00 -13.07 -0.23
C ALA A 35 3.71 -12.29 0.00
N ILE A 36 2.56 -12.92 -0.29
CA ILE A 36 1.23 -12.30 -0.28
C ILE A 36 0.23 -13.22 0.44
N LEU A 37 -0.57 -12.67 1.34
CA LEU A 37 -1.80 -13.29 1.84
C LEU A 37 -2.95 -12.80 0.96
N ASN A 38 -3.39 -13.64 0.01
CA ASN A 38 -4.41 -13.29 -0.97
C ASN A 38 -5.84 -13.42 -0.38
N ASN A 39 -6.55 -12.29 -0.24
CA ASN A 39 -7.92 -12.20 0.27
C ASN A 39 -8.19 -13.08 1.50
N PRO A 40 -7.41 -12.94 2.59
CA PRO A 40 -7.56 -13.78 3.76
C PRO A 40 -8.95 -13.60 4.38
N LYS A 41 -9.61 -14.71 4.73
CA LYS A 41 -10.98 -14.70 5.29
C LYS A 41 -11.03 -14.32 6.77
N ASP A 42 -9.89 -14.29 7.44
CA ASP A 42 -9.73 -14.09 8.88
C ASP A 42 -9.28 -12.66 9.25
N LEU A 43 -9.43 -11.69 8.34
CA LEU A 43 -9.02 -10.28 8.55
C LEU A 43 -9.58 -9.68 9.84
N PHE A 44 -10.86 -9.93 10.15
CA PHE A 44 -11.48 -9.40 11.35
C PHE A 44 -10.82 -9.97 12.61
N GLU A 45 -10.57 -11.29 12.66
CA GLU A 45 -9.91 -11.93 13.80
C GLU A 45 -8.49 -11.40 14.00
N ARG A 46 -7.74 -11.20 12.91
CA ARG A 46 -6.41 -10.58 12.96
C ARG A 46 -6.47 -9.15 13.51
N ALA A 47 -7.45 -8.37 13.08
CA ALA A 47 -7.64 -6.99 13.52
C ALA A 47 -7.98 -6.85 15.01
N LYS A 48 -8.58 -7.87 15.63
CA LYS A 48 -8.94 -7.80 17.06
C LYS A 48 -7.75 -7.67 18.01
N LEU A 49 -6.54 -8.07 17.59
CA LEU A 49 -5.34 -8.11 18.43
C LEU A 49 -5.05 -6.77 19.16
N TYR A 50 -5.32 -5.65 18.50
CA TYR A 50 -5.14 -4.29 19.04
C TYR A 50 -6.42 -3.45 18.96
N GLY A 51 -7.57 -4.10 18.76
CA GLY A 51 -8.87 -3.45 18.74
C GLY A 51 -9.46 -3.27 20.13
N THR A 52 -10.26 -2.22 20.30
CA THR A 52 -11.08 -2.00 21.50
C THR A 52 -12.50 -2.48 21.22
N ARG A 53 -13.00 -3.45 22.00
CA ARG A 53 -14.40 -3.88 21.93
C ARG A 53 -15.28 -2.98 22.79
N TYR A 54 -16.28 -2.36 22.19
CA TYR A 54 -17.26 -1.52 22.89
C TYR A 54 -18.43 -2.37 23.46
N LYS A 55 -19.19 -1.77 24.40
CA LYS A 55 -20.32 -2.44 25.08
C LYS A 55 -21.39 -2.99 24.13
N ASN A 56 -21.61 -2.33 23.00
CA ASN A 56 -22.58 -2.74 21.97
C ASN A 56 -22.05 -3.87 21.05
N GLY A 57 -20.85 -4.38 21.29
CA GLY A 57 -20.22 -5.43 20.49
C GLY A 57 -19.46 -4.94 19.26
N SER A 58 -19.49 -3.64 18.94
CA SER A 58 -18.65 -3.09 17.88
C SER A 58 -17.19 -3.02 18.29
N TRP A 59 -16.31 -2.91 17.30
CA TRP A 59 -14.87 -2.80 17.49
C TRP A 59 -14.38 -1.45 16.98
N GLY A 60 -13.46 -0.84 17.73
CA GLY A 60 -12.78 0.40 17.37
C GLY A 60 -11.27 0.20 17.32
N TRP A 61 -10.63 0.95 16.41
CA TRP A 61 -9.17 1.00 16.27
C TRP A 61 -8.74 2.46 16.30
N ALA A 62 -7.61 2.73 16.94
CA ALA A 62 -7.01 4.06 16.97
C ALA A 62 -5.87 4.12 15.96
N SER A 63 -5.78 5.22 15.24
CA SER A 63 -4.78 5.44 14.21
C SER A 63 -3.70 6.43 14.67
N ASN A 64 -2.55 6.38 14.00
CA ASN A 64 -1.39 7.21 14.33
C ASN A 64 -1.56 8.68 13.88
N ILE A 65 -2.55 8.98 13.02
CA ILE A 65 -2.89 10.34 12.60
C ILE A 65 -4.41 10.55 12.63
N TRP A 66 -4.84 11.71 13.11
CA TRP A 66 -6.27 12.02 13.34
C TRP A 66 -6.99 12.62 12.13
N HIS A 67 -6.28 12.95 11.05
CA HIS A 67 -6.86 13.62 9.88
C HIS A 67 -6.03 13.40 8.60
N ARG A 68 -6.66 13.69 7.44
CA ARG A 68 -6.03 13.62 6.12
C ARG A 68 -4.74 14.45 6.08
N SER A 69 -3.67 13.88 5.54
CA SER A 69 -2.37 14.55 5.40
C SER A 69 -2.24 15.27 4.05
N ALA A 70 -3.13 16.24 3.76
CA ALA A 70 -3.13 16.95 2.47
C ALA A 70 -1.77 17.59 2.16
N SER A 71 -1.16 18.27 3.14
CA SER A 71 0.18 18.87 3.03
C SER A 71 1.34 17.87 2.99
N GLY A 72 1.08 16.59 3.32
CA GLY A 72 2.00 15.47 3.20
C GLY A 72 1.72 14.58 1.98
N SER A 73 0.86 15.03 1.05
CA SER A 73 0.45 14.28 -0.13
C SER A 73 0.94 14.96 -1.40
N VAL A 74 1.50 14.19 -2.34
CA VAL A 74 1.97 14.70 -3.63
C VAL A 74 1.38 13.87 -4.77
N VAL A 75 0.98 14.56 -5.85
CA VAL A 75 0.53 13.96 -7.12
C VAL A 75 1.65 14.07 -8.14
N ILE A 76 2.05 12.95 -8.74
CA ILE A 76 3.17 12.86 -9.67
C ILE A 76 2.69 12.16 -10.94
N GLU A 77 2.61 12.93 -12.02
CA GLU A 77 2.02 12.45 -13.28
C GLU A 77 3.00 11.66 -14.16
N LYS A 78 4.31 11.88 -14.01
CA LYS A 78 5.35 11.28 -14.88
C LYS A 78 6.72 11.27 -14.21
N ASN A 79 7.62 10.40 -14.68
CA ASN A 79 8.97 10.23 -14.16
C ASN A 79 9.78 11.52 -14.08
N SER A 80 9.64 12.44 -15.04
CA SER A 80 10.36 13.71 -15.02
C SER A 80 9.98 14.65 -13.87
N LYS A 81 8.87 14.36 -13.16
CA LYS A 81 8.42 15.07 -11.95
C LYS A 81 8.84 14.35 -10.65
N LEU A 82 9.51 13.19 -10.74
CA LEU A 82 10.08 12.55 -9.55
C LEU A 82 11.23 13.37 -9.01
N LYS A 83 11.14 13.74 -7.75
CA LYS A 83 12.20 14.37 -6.98
C LYS A 83 12.87 13.35 -6.09
N LYS A 84 14.01 13.73 -5.50
CA LYS A 84 14.83 12.85 -4.66
C LYS A 84 14.03 12.26 -3.50
N GLU A 85 13.25 13.09 -2.80
CA GLU A 85 12.39 12.69 -1.69
C GLU A 85 11.30 11.69 -2.09
N HIS A 86 10.74 11.81 -3.30
CA HIS A 86 9.76 10.84 -3.80
C HIS A 86 10.42 9.47 -4.00
N LYS A 87 11.58 9.46 -4.66
CA LYS A 87 12.37 8.25 -4.90
C LYS A 87 12.84 7.60 -3.61
N ILE A 88 13.24 8.39 -2.61
CA ILE A 88 13.62 7.88 -1.27
C ILE A 88 12.43 7.15 -0.64
N LEU A 89 11.23 7.75 -0.63
CA LEU A 89 10.07 7.08 -0.02
C LEU A 89 9.71 5.79 -0.78
N MET A 90 9.73 5.82 -2.11
CA MET A 90 9.52 4.63 -2.95
C MET A 90 10.53 3.52 -2.63
N LEU A 91 11.82 3.86 -2.50
CA LEU A 91 12.89 2.94 -2.13
C LEU A 91 12.61 2.29 -0.77
N ARG A 92 12.32 3.12 0.24
CA ARG A 92 12.05 2.67 1.61
C ARG A 92 10.87 1.71 1.69
N VAL A 93 9.82 1.99 0.92
CA VAL A 93 8.66 1.10 0.80
C VAL A 93 9.06 -0.25 0.18
N LEU A 94 9.86 -0.27 -0.89
CA LEU A 94 10.33 -1.53 -1.48
C LEU A 94 11.24 -2.31 -0.54
N GLU A 95 12.17 -1.64 0.16
CA GLU A 95 13.03 -2.26 1.18
C GLU A 95 12.21 -2.88 2.30
N HIS A 96 11.20 -2.17 2.79
CA HIS A 96 10.28 -2.66 3.81
C HIS A 96 9.47 -3.86 3.33
N ILE A 97 8.92 -3.80 2.11
CA ILE A 97 8.19 -4.92 1.49
C ILE A 97 9.11 -6.13 1.34
N LEU A 98 10.37 -5.95 0.95
CA LEU A 98 11.34 -7.05 0.85
C LEU A 98 11.61 -7.69 2.21
N ALA A 99 11.80 -6.88 3.25
CA ALA A 99 12.19 -7.35 4.58
C ALA A 99 11.05 -7.94 5.42
N GLN A 100 9.82 -7.44 5.27
CA GLN A 100 8.69 -7.84 6.11
C GLN A 100 8.01 -9.14 5.67
N GLY A 101 7.15 -9.65 6.54
CA GLY A 101 6.25 -10.78 6.27
C GLY A 101 5.30 -10.54 5.08
N PRO A 102 4.42 -11.50 4.77
CA PRO A 102 3.59 -11.41 3.58
C PRO A 102 2.67 -10.18 3.64
N LEU A 103 2.59 -9.41 2.54
CA LEU A 103 1.60 -8.35 2.46
C LEU A 103 0.20 -8.95 2.40
N ILE A 104 -0.76 -8.31 3.04
CA ILE A 104 -2.16 -8.64 2.90
C ILE A 104 -2.65 -8.04 1.59
N GLN A 105 -3.09 -8.88 0.65
CA GLN A 105 -3.80 -8.44 -0.55
C GLN A 105 -5.31 -8.49 -0.30
N VAL A 106 -6.01 -7.37 -0.55
CA VAL A 106 -7.48 -7.33 -0.57
C VAL A 106 -7.96 -6.75 -1.90
N ASP A 107 -8.66 -7.57 -2.66
CA ASP A 107 -9.31 -7.19 -3.92
C ASP A 107 -10.72 -6.70 -3.68
N ALA A 108 -11.06 -5.62 -4.36
CA ALA A 108 -12.33 -4.94 -4.19
C ALA A 108 -12.82 -4.33 -5.49
N VAL A 109 -14.10 -3.98 -5.50
CA VAL A 109 -14.73 -3.17 -6.54
C VAL A 109 -15.19 -1.85 -5.93
N LEU A 110 -14.72 -0.74 -6.52
CA LEU A 110 -15.24 0.59 -6.28
C LEU A 110 -16.25 0.95 -7.38
N GLY A 111 -17.36 1.58 -6.98
CA GLY A 111 -18.51 1.75 -7.86
C GLY A 111 -19.44 0.54 -7.86
N LYS A 112 -20.61 0.66 -8.48
CA LYS A 112 -21.59 -0.44 -8.52
C LYS A 112 -21.08 -1.56 -9.46
N PRO A 113 -20.99 -2.82 -9.00
CA PRO A 113 -20.61 -3.95 -9.86
C PRO A 113 -21.59 -4.13 -11.03
N GLY A 114 -21.07 -4.58 -12.17
CA GLY A 114 -21.76 -4.74 -13.44
C GLY A 114 -22.02 -3.43 -14.19
N THR A 115 -21.37 -2.32 -13.84
CA THR A 115 -21.62 -1.01 -14.47
C THR A 115 -20.38 -0.43 -15.12
N LYS A 116 -20.57 0.52 -16.05
CA LYS A 116 -19.45 1.26 -16.68
C LYS A 116 -18.56 2.05 -15.70
N ALA A 117 -19.02 2.25 -14.46
CA ALA A 117 -18.29 2.97 -13.42
C ALA A 117 -17.62 2.00 -12.42
N GLU A 118 -17.72 0.70 -12.68
CA GLU A 118 -16.99 -0.33 -11.93
C GLU A 118 -15.48 -0.14 -12.10
N MET A 119 -14.75 -0.22 -11.00
CA MET A 119 -13.30 -0.15 -10.97
C MET A 119 -12.75 -1.24 -10.05
N HIS A 120 -12.00 -2.17 -10.62
CA HIS A 120 -11.30 -3.22 -9.89
C HIS A 120 -10.10 -2.61 -9.17
N CYS A 121 -10.04 -2.78 -7.86
CA CYS A 121 -9.04 -2.17 -7.01
C CYS A 121 -8.34 -3.24 -6.17
N ARG A 122 -7.02 -3.10 -6.02
CA ARG A 122 -6.23 -3.97 -5.15
C ARG A 122 -5.52 -3.17 -4.08
N LEU A 123 -5.76 -3.54 -2.82
CA LEU A 123 -4.99 -3.05 -1.68
C LEU A 123 -3.89 -4.06 -1.35
N TYR A 124 -2.64 -3.61 -1.28
CA TYR A 124 -1.56 -4.29 -0.57
C TYR A 124 -1.33 -3.57 0.75
N CYS A 125 -1.61 -4.25 1.86
CA CYS A 125 -1.48 -3.73 3.21
C CYS A 125 -0.37 -4.45 3.96
N ASP A 126 0.39 -3.70 4.76
CA ASP A 126 1.33 -4.29 5.69
C ASP A 126 0.61 -5.22 6.70
N PRO A 127 1.15 -6.42 6.98
CA PRO A 127 0.48 -7.41 7.82
C PRO A 127 0.38 -7.02 9.29
N GLN A 128 1.11 -6.00 9.75
CA GLN A 128 0.98 -5.48 11.11
C GLN A 128 -0.27 -4.62 11.31
N PHE A 129 -0.96 -4.25 10.23
CA PHE A 129 -2.18 -3.43 10.25
C PHE A 129 -3.38 -4.11 9.57
N PRO A 130 -3.77 -5.33 10.01
CA PRO A 130 -4.89 -6.06 9.43
C PRO A 130 -6.23 -5.33 9.54
N ASP A 131 -6.38 -4.38 10.48
CA ASP A 131 -7.58 -3.54 10.59
C ASP A 131 -7.81 -2.68 9.33
N ILE A 132 -6.76 -2.19 8.68
CA ILE A 132 -6.87 -1.38 7.45
C ILE A 132 -7.40 -2.25 6.32
N ALA A 133 -6.83 -3.44 6.15
CA ALA A 133 -7.30 -4.42 5.17
C ALA A 133 -8.75 -4.87 5.46
N TYR A 134 -9.08 -5.10 6.73
CA TYR A 134 -10.45 -5.40 7.15
C TYR A 134 -11.41 -4.24 6.79
N ARG A 135 -11.11 -3.00 7.20
CA ARG A 135 -11.93 -1.82 6.90
C ARG A 135 -12.11 -1.63 5.40
N TRP A 136 -11.07 -1.85 4.59
CA TRP A 136 -11.17 -1.83 3.14
C TRP A 136 -12.21 -2.83 2.61
N SER A 137 -12.18 -4.07 3.11
CA SER A 137 -13.16 -5.12 2.74
C SER A 137 -14.61 -4.79 3.16
N GLN A 138 -14.79 -3.96 4.19
CA GLN A 138 -16.13 -3.56 4.67
C GLN A 138 -16.69 -2.34 3.92
N LEU A 139 -15.81 -1.52 3.32
CA LEU A 139 -16.20 -0.29 2.61
C LEU A 139 -16.46 -0.50 1.13
N CYS A 140 -15.87 -1.53 0.53
CA CYS A 140 -15.93 -1.78 -0.91
C CYS A 140 -16.72 -3.06 -1.21
N PHE A 141 -17.18 -3.20 -2.46
CA PHE A 141 -17.73 -4.47 -2.91
C PHE A 141 -16.61 -5.51 -3.02
N PRO A 142 -16.87 -6.81 -2.79
CA PRO A 142 -15.87 -7.86 -2.99
C PRO A 142 -15.36 -7.90 -4.44
N GLY A 143 -14.05 -8.00 -4.62
CA GLY A 143 -13.42 -8.17 -5.94
C GLY A 143 -12.89 -9.59 -6.16
N ASP A 144 -12.70 -9.97 -7.42
CA ASP A 144 -12.04 -11.23 -7.79
C ASP A 144 -10.51 -11.05 -7.84
N PRO A 145 -9.71 -11.79 -7.04
CA PRO A 145 -8.25 -11.69 -7.08
C PRO A 145 -7.60 -12.10 -8.39
N ASN A 146 -8.30 -12.84 -9.25
CA ASN A 146 -7.77 -13.29 -10.53
C ASN A 146 -7.91 -12.24 -11.64
N ILE A 147 -8.65 -11.16 -11.38
CA ILE A 147 -8.77 -10.03 -12.30
C ILE A 147 -7.62 -9.05 -12.03
N GLU A 148 -6.98 -8.60 -13.11
CA GLU A 148 -5.97 -7.53 -13.00
C GLU A 148 -6.66 -6.24 -12.54
N PRO A 149 -6.18 -5.60 -11.46
CA PRO A 149 -6.83 -4.41 -10.94
C PRO A 149 -6.62 -3.21 -11.88
N ASP A 150 -7.66 -2.38 -12.02
CA ASP A 150 -7.57 -1.07 -12.66
C ASP A 150 -6.68 -0.12 -11.87
N VAL A 151 -6.63 -0.26 -10.53
CA VAL A 151 -5.82 0.56 -9.64
C VAL A 151 -5.28 -0.23 -8.43
N GLU A 152 -4.04 0.06 -8.06
CA GLU A 152 -3.38 -0.53 -6.89
C GLU A 152 -3.12 0.50 -5.79
N LEU A 153 -3.24 0.08 -4.53
CA LEU A 153 -2.93 0.89 -3.36
C LEU A 153 -1.94 0.13 -2.48
N PHE A 154 -0.73 0.67 -2.30
CA PHE A 154 0.26 0.16 -1.36
C PHE A 154 0.15 0.94 -0.05
N CYS A 155 -0.53 0.36 0.94
CA CYS A 155 -0.68 0.94 2.27
C CYS A 155 0.32 0.30 3.24
N ILE A 156 1.43 0.98 3.46
CA ILE A 156 2.54 0.56 4.32
C ILE A 156 2.67 1.59 5.44
N PRO A 157 1.76 1.63 6.44
CA PRO A 157 1.55 2.75 7.35
C PRO A 157 2.61 2.85 8.47
N HIS A 158 3.87 2.63 8.10
CA HIS A 158 5.06 2.80 8.90
C HIS A 158 5.74 4.14 8.58
N TYR A 159 6.35 4.76 9.58
CA TYR A 159 7.29 5.86 9.35
C TYR A 159 8.67 5.29 9.03
N LEU A 160 8.97 5.16 7.73
CA LEU A 160 10.17 4.50 7.20
C LEU A 160 11.37 5.47 7.10
N GLY A 161 11.46 6.43 8.03
CA GLY A 161 12.35 7.58 7.87
C GLY A 161 11.92 8.49 6.71
N ASN A 162 10.61 8.70 6.60
CA ASN A 162 9.99 9.43 5.51
C ASN A 162 10.63 10.82 5.31
N PRO A 163 10.97 11.18 4.06
CA PRO A 163 11.58 12.48 3.79
C PRO A 163 10.57 13.62 3.97
N VAL A 164 11.11 14.83 4.12
CA VAL A 164 10.33 16.07 4.17
C VAL A 164 10.11 16.58 2.74
N ILE A 165 8.89 17.02 2.46
CA ILE A 165 8.56 17.74 1.22
C ILE A 165 9.14 19.16 1.34
N PRO A 166 10.09 19.56 0.47
CA PRO A 166 10.74 20.86 0.58
C PRO A 166 9.76 22.03 0.55
N GLU A 167 8.69 21.94 -0.26
CA GLU A 167 7.73 23.03 -0.45
C GLU A 167 6.81 23.26 0.76
N THR A 168 6.49 22.19 1.50
CA THR A 168 5.51 22.28 2.61
C THR A 168 6.16 22.15 3.98
N GLY A 169 7.41 21.70 4.06
CA GLY A 169 8.09 21.37 5.31
C GLY A 169 7.43 20.21 6.07
N LYS A 170 6.51 19.47 5.43
CA LYS A 170 5.81 18.34 6.05
C LYS A 170 6.42 17.02 5.60
N MET A 171 6.30 16.03 6.48
CA MET A 171 6.68 14.65 6.16
C MET A 171 5.84 14.14 4.98
N LEU A 172 6.52 13.61 3.96
CA LEU A 172 5.88 12.95 2.83
C LEU A 172 5.23 11.65 3.30
N ARG A 173 3.93 11.49 3.04
CA ARG A 173 3.13 10.35 3.51
C ARG A 173 2.32 9.67 2.41
N VAL A 174 1.99 10.41 1.35
CA VAL A 174 1.18 9.89 0.25
C VAL A 174 1.79 10.31 -1.08
N LEU A 175 2.01 9.33 -1.94
CA LEU A 175 2.36 9.52 -3.35
C LEU A 175 1.24 8.98 -4.21
N ARG A 176 0.75 9.79 -5.14
CA ARG A 176 -0.26 9.38 -6.12
C ARG A 176 0.33 9.45 -7.51
N PHE A 177 0.12 8.40 -8.31
CA PHE A 177 0.58 8.30 -9.69
C PHE A 177 -0.61 8.07 -10.64
N PRO A 178 -1.39 9.13 -10.98
CA PRO A 178 -2.68 8.96 -11.66
C PRO A 178 -2.59 8.25 -13.01
N HIS A 179 -1.56 8.52 -13.80
CA HIS A 179 -1.38 7.89 -15.13
C HIS A 179 -0.72 6.50 -15.08
N HIS A 180 -0.40 6.01 -13.87
CA HIS A 180 0.26 4.72 -13.66
C HIS A 180 -0.58 3.79 -12.78
N ASN A 181 -1.78 4.27 -12.41
CA ASN A 181 -2.81 3.54 -11.70
C ASN A 181 -2.37 2.95 -10.36
N TYR A 182 -1.56 3.69 -9.60
CA TYR A 182 -1.31 3.28 -8.22
C TYR A 182 -1.00 4.45 -7.29
N SER A 183 -1.09 4.18 -5.99
CA SER A 183 -0.69 5.08 -4.93
C SER A 183 0.11 4.35 -3.85
N ILE A 184 0.97 5.10 -3.17
CA ILE A 184 1.72 4.65 -1.99
C ILE A 184 1.27 5.52 -0.81
N VAL A 185 0.91 4.87 0.30
CA VAL A 185 0.48 5.51 1.54
C VAL A 185 1.28 4.94 2.69
N THR A 186 1.94 5.80 3.46
CA THR A 186 2.76 5.40 4.61
C THR A 186 2.27 6.00 5.93
N CYS A 187 0.96 6.18 6.04
CA CYS A 187 0.30 6.62 7.27
C CYS A 187 -1.09 5.97 7.36
N SER A 188 -1.55 5.69 8.58
CA SER A 188 -2.91 5.18 8.86
C SER A 188 -3.75 6.25 9.55
N SER A 189 -4.99 6.45 9.09
CA SER A 189 -6.00 7.32 9.73
C SER A 189 -7.23 6.55 10.18
#